data_AF-A0A0D5M398-F1
#
_entry.id   AF-A0A0D5M398-F1
#
_cell.length_a   1.000
_cell.length_b   1.000
_cell.length_c   1.000
_cell.angle_alpha   90.00
_cell.angle_beta   90.00
_cell.angle_gamma   90.00
#
_symmetry.space_group_name_H-M   'P 1'
#
loop_
_entity.id
_entity.type
_entity.pdbx_description
1 polymer ?
#
loop_
_entity_poly.entity_id
_entity_poly.type
_entity_poly.pdbx_seq_one_letter_code
_entity_poly.pdbx_strand_id
1 'polypeptide(L)' 'MSSVKPQLDKLEDLLGNISGLTDIIQQDLSRKGCEGETVTLNDNHMGHLLSAIDELANRGYDALEAIDKATQEQGVVS' A
#
# COMPACT_ATOMS: atom_id res chain seq x y z
N MET A 1 -5.56 -25.53 7.36
CA MET A 1 -5.47 -24.07 7.61
C MET A 1 -5.94 -23.38 6.34
N SER A 2 -6.85 -22.40 6.39
CA SER A 2 -7.38 -21.79 5.16
C SER A 2 -6.28 -21.05 4.41
N SER A 3 -6.20 -21.22 3.09
CA SER A 3 -5.19 -20.54 2.27
C SER A 3 -5.47 -19.04 2.10
N VAL A 4 -6.63 -18.56 2.57
CA VAL A 4 -7.09 -17.17 2.48
C VAL A 4 -6.48 -16.28 3.56
N LYS A 5 -6.37 -16.77 4.81
CA LYS A 5 -5.91 -15.92 5.94
C LYS A 5 -4.52 -15.30 5.71
N PRO A 6 -3.50 -16.04 5.22
CA PRO A 6 -2.20 -15.45 4.95
C PRO A 6 -2.21 -14.40 3.83
N GLN A 7 -3.17 -14.44 2.90
CA GLN A 7 -3.27 -13.44 1.83
C GLN A 7 -3.99 -12.18 2.32
N LEU A 8 -4.96 -12.32 3.23
CA LEU A 8 -5.59 -11.19 3.92
C LEU A 8 -4.58 -10.43 4.79
N ASP A 9 -3.76 -11.15 5.57
CA ASP A 9 -2.73 -10.53 6.42
C ASP A 9 -1.73 -9.73 5.56
N LYS A 10 -1.31 -10.28 4.40
CA LYS A 10 -0.47 -9.54 3.44
C LYS A 10 -1.14 -8.30 2.86
N LEU A 11 -2.43 -8.39 2.54
CA LEU A 11 -3.17 -7.26 2.01
C LEU A 11 -3.27 -6.13 3.04
N GLU A 12 -3.50 -6.47 4.31
CA GLU A 12 -3.50 -5.52 5.41
C GLU A 12 -2.14 -4.82 5.57
N ASP A 13 -1.04 -5.58 5.51
CA ASP A 13 0.32 -5.02 5.55
C ASP A 13 0.58 -4.06 4.38
N LEU A 14 0.15 -4.42 3.16
CA LEU A 14 0.30 -3.57 1.97
C LEU A 14 -0.47 -2.25 2.12
N LEU A 15 -1.72 -2.32 2.60
CA LEU A 15 -2.54 -1.14 2.85
C LEU A 15 -1.95 -0.24 3.94
N GLY A 16 -1.42 -0.83 5.02
CA GLY A 16 -0.72 -0.10 6.07
C GLY A 16 0.50 0.64 5.54
N ASN A 17 1.30 -0.01 4.69
CA ASN A 17 2.48 0.62 4.06
C ASN A 17 2.09 1.77 3.12
N ILE A 18 1.06 1.59 2.27
CA ILE A 18 0.56 2.66 1.38
C ILE A 18 0.06 3.85 2.21
N SER A 19 -0.68 3.61 3.30
CA SER A 19 -1.15 4.66 4.20
C SER A 19 0.03 5.43 4.80
N GLY A 20 1.04 4.73 5.32
CA GLY A 20 2.21 5.37 5.92
C GLY A 20 3.01 6.22 4.93
N LEU A 21 3.20 5.75 3.70
CA LEU A 21 3.86 6.54 2.65
C LEU A 21 3.04 7.77 2.26
N THR A 22 1.71 7.63 2.19
CA THR A 22 0.81 8.75 1.90
C THR A 22 0.85 9.80 3.01
N ASP A 23 0.88 9.38 4.28
CA ASP A 23 1.00 10.28 5.42
C ASP A 23 2.32 11.07 5.39
N ILE A 24 3.43 10.42 5.04
CA ILE A 24 4.73 11.09 4.87
C ILE A 24 4.65 12.20 3.82
N ILE A 25 4.04 11.90 2.67
CA ILE A 25 3.82 12.88 1.59
C ILE A 25 2.94 14.03 2.07
N GLN A 26 1.83 13.74 2.75
CA GLN A 26 0.89 14.76 3.24
C GLN A 26 1.52 15.68 4.27
N GLN A 27 2.32 15.13 5.20
CA GLN A 27 3.04 15.92 6.20
C GLN A 27 4.03 16.87 5.52
N ASP A 28 4.80 16.38 4.54
CA ASP A 28 5.77 17.19 3.81
C ASP A 28 5.11 18.29 2.95
N LEU A 29 4.00 17.98 2.28
CA LEU A 29 3.21 18.97 1.55
C LEU A 29 2.60 20.03 2.47
N SER A 30 2.14 19.63 3.66
CA SER A 30 1.62 20.56 4.66
C SER A 30 2.70 21.55 5.13
N ARG A 31 3.94 21.08 5.31
CA ARG A 31 5.10 21.94 5.65
C ARG A 31 5.44 22.92 4.54
N LYS A 32 5.35 22.50 3.28
CA LYS A 32 5.58 23.39 2.11
C LYS A 32 4.61 24.59 2.07
N GLY A 33 3.44 24.47 2.69
CA GLY A 33 2.45 25.55 2.80
C GLY A 33 2.67 26.51 3.97
N CYS A 34 3.58 26.20 4.90
CA CYS A 34 3.88 27.03 6.07
C CYS A 34 5.11 27.91 5.80
N GLU A 35 4.97 29.23 5.93
CA GLU A 35 6.11 30.15 5.79
C GLU A 35 7.20 29.83 6.83
N GLY A 36 8.41 29.53 6.34
CA GLY A 36 9.60 29.27 7.17
C GLY A 36 9.93 27.80 7.42
N GLU A 37 9.06 26.86 7.04
CA GLU A 37 9.37 25.43 7.15
C GLU A 37 10.09 24.91 5.90
N THR A 38 11.14 24.12 6.10
CA THR A 38 11.90 23.51 5.01
C THR A 38 11.25 22.19 4.64
N VAL A 39 10.87 22.05 3.36
CA VAL A 39 10.41 20.79 2.78
C VAL A 39 11.52 19.75 2.93
N THR A 40 11.20 18.57 3.45
CA THR A 40 12.18 17.49 3.69
C THR A 40 12.35 16.63 2.44
N LEU A 41 11.28 16.47 1.66
CA LEU A 41 11.30 15.72 0.41
C LEU A 41 11.56 16.66 -0.77
N ASN A 42 12.47 16.25 -1.65
CA ASN A 42 12.63 16.90 -2.96
C ASN A 42 11.80 16.13 -4.01
N ASP A 43 11.77 16.66 -5.23
CA ASP A 43 10.99 16.07 -6.33
C ASP A 43 11.38 14.62 -6.64
N ASN A 44 12.66 14.26 -6.48
CA ASN A 44 13.12 12.88 -6.66
C ASN A 44 12.59 11.95 -5.55
N HIS A 45 12.63 12.39 -4.30
CA HIS A 45 12.05 11.63 -3.18
C HIS A 45 10.54 11.44 -3.39
N MET A 46 9.84 12.49 -3.84
CA MET A 46 8.41 12.41 -4.14
C MET A 46 8.13 11.40 -5.25
N GLY A 47 8.90 11.44 -6.35
CA GLY A 47 8.77 10.48 -7.45
C GLY A 47 8.97 9.03 -6.99
N HIS A 48 9.96 8.77 -6.14
CA HIS A 48 10.21 7.43 -5.59
C HIS A 48 9.08 6.95 -4.66
N LEU A 49 8.55 7.83 -3.80
CA LEU A 49 7.46 7.48 -2.89
C LEU A 49 6.18 7.16 -3.67
N LEU A 50 5.86 7.96 -4.69
CA LEU A 50 4.71 7.70 -5.57
C LEU A 50 4.87 6.38 -6.34
N SER A 51 6.06 6.11 -6.85
CA SER A 51 6.36 4.83 -7.52
C SER A 51 6.24 3.64 -6.56
N ALA A 52 6.67 3.80 -5.30
CA ALA A 52 6.55 2.77 -4.28
C ALA A 52 5.07 2.51 -3.92
N ILE A 53 4.24 3.55 -3.84
CA ILE A 53 2.79 3.41 -3.62
C ILE A 53 2.15 2.63 -4.77
N ASP A 54 2.49 2.96 -6.02
CA ASP A 54 1.96 2.26 -7.20
C ASP A 54 2.34 0.77 -7.21
N GLU A 55 3.61 0.46 -6.95
CA GLU A 55 4.11 -0.91 -6.82
C GLU A 55 3.39 -1.69 -5.70
N LEU A 56 3.17 -1.08 -4.54
CA LEU A 56 2.44 -1.71 -3.43
C LEU A 56 0.96 -1.93 -3.77
N ALA A 57 0.33 -1.00 -4.49
CA ALA A 57 -1.05 -1.13 -4.94
C ALA A 57 -1.20 -2.30 -5.94
N ASN A 58 -0.26 -2.42 -6.89
CA ASN A 58 -0.21 -3.54 -7.83
C ASN A 58 -0.11 -4.89 -7.12
N ARG A 59 0.78 -5.00 -6.12
CA ARG A 59 0.87 -6.20 -5.27
C ARG A 59 -0.41 -6.47 -4.47
N GLY A 60 -1.14 -5.42 -4.11
CA GLY A 60 -2.45 -5.52 -3.46
C GLY A 60 -3.49 -6.16 -4.38
N TYR A 61 -3.51 -5.80 -5.66
CA TYR A 61 -4.36 -6.44 -6.67
C TYR A 61 -4.00 -7.91 -6.86
N ASP A 62 -2.70 -8.26 -6.91
CA ASP A 62 -2.26 -9.66 -6.99
C ASP A 62 -2.70 -10.47 -5.75
N ALA A 63 -2.61 -9.87 -4.55
CA ALA A 63 -3.06 -10.49 -3.32
C ALA A 63 -4.58 -10.72 -3.30
N LEU A 64 -5.37 -9.77 -3.84
CA LEU A 64 -6.82 -9.93 -4.02
C LEU A 64 -7.16 -11.06 -4.99
N GLU A 65 -6.45 -11.17 -6.11
CA GLU A 65 -6.63 -12.27 -7.06
C GLU A 65 -6.32 -13.63 -6.41
N ALA A 66 -5.27 -13.69 -5.59
CA ALA A 66 -4.92 -14.89 -4.84
C ALA A 66 -5.99 -15.27 -3.79
N ILE A 67 -6.63 -14.28 -3.16
CA ILE A 67 -7.77 -14.51 -2.23
C ILE A 67 -8.97 -15.08 -2.98
N ASP A 68 -9.32 -14.53 -4.15
CA ASP A 68 -10.45 -15.03 -4.94
C ASP A 68 -10.25 -16.49 -5.35
N LYS A 69 -9.07 -16.83 -5.89
CA LYS A 69 -8.69 -18.21 -6.23
C LYS A 69 -8.77 -19.15 -5.01
N ALA A 70 -8.17 -18.73 -3.89
CA ALA A 70 -8.17 -19.49 -2.64
C ALA A 70 -9.58 -19.72 -2.07
N THR A 71 -10.50 -18.79 -2.30
CA THR A 71 -11.90 -18.86 -1.84
C THR A 71 -12.71 -19.79 -2.74
N GLN A 72 -12.53 -19.71 -4.05
CA GLN A 72 -13.17 -20.61 -5.02
C GLN A 72 -12.76 -22.07 -4.78
N GLU A 73 -11.47 -22.33 -4.56
CA GLU A 73 -10.96 -23.67 -4.26
C GLU A 73 -11.55 -24.27 -2.96
N GLN A 74 -11.84 -23.43 -1.96
CA GLN A 74 -12.49 -23.88 -0.72
C GLN A 74 -14.00 -24.13 -0.90
N GLY A 75 -14.66 -23.40 -1.80
CA GLY A 75 -16.08 -23.60 -2.13
C GLY A 75 -16.37 -24.86 -2.96
N VAL A 76 -15.40 -25.36 -3.72
CA VAL A 76 -15.54 -26.59 -4.55
C VAL A 76 -15.38 -27.88 -3.72
N VAL A 77 -14.83 -27.80 -2.51
CA VAL A 77 -14.58 -28.95 -1.62
C VAL A 77 -15.72 -29.14 -0.59
N SER A 78 -16.79 -28.33 -0.67
CA SER A 78 -17.96 -28.40 0.24
C SER A 78 -19.13 -29.19 -0.34
#